data_AF-A0A7Y1X5Y7-F1
#
_entry.id   AF-A0A7Y1X5Y7-F1
#
_cell.length_a   1.000
_cell.length_b   1.000
_cell.length_c   1.000
_cell.angle_alpha   90.00
_cell.angle_beta   90.00
_cell.angle_gamma   90.00
#
_symmetry.space_group_name_H-M   'P 1'
#
loop_
_entity.id
_entity.type
_entity.pdbx_description
1 polymer ?
#
loop_
_entity_poly.entity_id
_entity_poly.type
_entity_poly.pdbx_seq_one_letter_code
_entity_poly.pdbx_strand_id
1 'polypeptide(L)'
;MSELTYETVHEALLVAVPEFRAELEQHHSDYEGEVLPHLLFGDLTRFVLAARDRGDHALVDRCLVFLEEVARSPRQRLSNLAAVSFVENVAPWQPEMRSFIKTWPKELKRVAARQGWGRPPNEYVPSPPDIDVYVRLESRDRVVVESFLDRHMTTWRQDAAWYDAEPVAEAFARADADPAAAFARYGEPTMPGLSKVIVAFGTDGSMVFGLSIHGDFNPDAEEQATALVDDLMARYGASEGAAIWEHPPPLDQEQWAELDKLGGLVVARRQT
;
A
#
# COMPACT_ATOMS: atom_id res chain seq x y z
N MET A 1 3.78 30.92 -0.01
CA MET A 1 4.58 29.78 -0.51
C MET A 1 3.70 29.02 -1.47
N SER A 2 4.24 28.57 -2.61
CA SER A 2 3.53 27.67 -3.52
C SER A 2 3.02 26.45 -2.76
N GLU A 3 1.91 25.89 -3.22
CA GLU A 3 1.34 24.70 -2.61
C GLU A 3 2.27 23.50 -2.85
N LEU A 4 2.64 22.76 -1.80
CA LEU A 4 3.56 21.62 -1.90
C LEU A 4 2.90 20.47 -2.67
N THR A 5 3.49 20.05 -3.79
CA THR A 5 3.04 18.87 -4.57
C THR A 5 4.11 17.79 -4.59
N TYR A 6 3.74 16.57 -5.01
CA TYR A 6 4.69 15.45 -5.10
C TYR A 6 5.81 15.75 -6.13
N GLU A 7 5.45 16.42 -7.21
CA GLU A 7 6.34 16.77 -8.32
C GLU A 7 7.31 17.90 -7.96
N THR A 8 6.90 18.84 -7.09
CA THR A 8 7.67 20.05 -6.73
C THR A 8 8.28 20.00 -5.34
N VAL A 9 8.11 18.89 -4.61
CA VAL A 9 8.59 18.74 -3.22
C VAL A 9 10.10 18.98 -3.07
N HIS A 10 10.88 18.63 -4.09
CA HIS A 10 12.33 18.79 -4.12
C HIS A 10 12.76 20.27 -4.14
N GLU A 11 11.98 21.15 -4.79
CA GLU A 11 12.26 22.59 -4.80
C GLU A 11 12.05 23.19 -3.40
N ALA A 12 10.95 22.81 -2.74
CA ALA A 12 10.67 23.23 -1.37
C ALA A 12 11.72 22.69 -0.38
N LEU A 13 12.20 21.45 -0.60
CA LEU A 13 13.29 20.87 0.18
C LEU A 13 14.55 21.73 0.09
N LEU A 14 14.96 22.18 -1.09
CA LEU A 14 16.15 23.04 -1.24
C LEU A 14 16.00 24.43 -0.63
N VAL A 15 14.78 24.95 -0.54
CA VAL A 15 14.51 26.20 0.17
C VAL A 15 14.66 26.00 1.69
N ALA A 16 14.15 24.89 2.21
CA ALA A 16 14.20 24.58 3.64
C ALA A 16 15.58 24.09 4.12
N VAL A 17 16.29 23.35 3.26
CA VAL A 17 17.57 22.69 3.53
C VAL A 17 18.52 22.92 2.35
N PRO A 18 19.09 24.13 2.20
CA PRO A 18 19.99 24.46 1.09
C PRO A 18 21.22 23.55 1.00
N GLU A 19 21.64 22.97 2.12
CA GLU A 19 22.78 22.05 2.19
C GLU A 19 22.55 20.74 1.42
N PHE A 20 21.30 20.35 1.16
CA PHE A 20 20.94 19.13 0.42
C PHE A 20 21.14 19.26 -1.11
N ARG A 21 21.65 20.40 -1.58
CA ARG A 21 21.85 20.67 -3.01
C ARG A 21 22.76 19.65 -3.68
N ALA A 22 23.85 19.26 -3.02
CA ALA A 22 24.81 18.33 -3.60
C ALA A 22 24.18 16.95 -3.80
N GLU A 23 23.35 16.50 -2.86
CA GLU A 23 22.61 15.25 -2.92
C GLU A 23 21.55 15.29 -4.03
N LEU A 24 20.85 16.42 -4.23
CA LEU A 24 19.92 16.56 -5.34
C LEU A 24 20.62 16.55 -6.71
N GLU A 25 21.76 17.25 -6.83
CA GLU A 25 22.55 17.26 -8.07
C GLU A 25 23.08 15.86 -8.41
N GLN A 26 23.54 15.12 -7.39
CA GLN A 26 23.94 13.72 -7.56
C GLN A 26 22.74 12.86 -7.99
N HIS A 27 21.59 13.02 -7.35
CA HIS A 27 20.37 12.31 -7.70
C HIS A 27 19.98 12.54 -9.18
N HIS A 28 20.01 13.80 -9.64
CA HIS A 28 19.77 14.11 -11.05
C HIS A 28 20.78 13.42 -11.96
N SER A 29 22.06 13.38 -11.58
CA SER A 29 23.08 12.68 -12.36
C SER A 29 22.83 11.18 -12.44
N ASP A 30 22.36 10.56 -11.35
CA ASP A 30 22.13 9.12 -11.28
C ASP A 30 20.88 8.68 -12.07
N TYR A 31 19.91 9.58 -12.23
CA TYR A 31 18.62 9.30 -12.89
C TYR A 31 18.39 10.17 -14.14
N GLU A 32 19.46 10.46 -14.90
CA GLU A 32 19.39 11.13 -16.22
C GLU A 32 18.62 12.47 -16.25
N GLY A 33 18.67 13.21 -15.13
CA GLY A 33 18.00 14.50 -14.95
C GLY A 33 16.58 14.40 -14.42
N GLU A 34 16.05 13.19 -14.20
CA GLU A 34 14.75 12.98 -13.58
C GLU A 34 14.85 13.03 -12.04
N VAL A 35 13.79 13.55 -11.42
CA VAL A 35 13.62 13.50 -9.96
C VAL A 35 12.64 12.40 -9.63
N LEU A 36 13.11 11.39 -8.90
CA LEU A 36 12.30 10.28 -8.41
C LEU A 36 12.06 10.47 -6.90
N PRO A 37 10.92 11.05 -6.47
CA PRO A 37 10.80 11.57 -5.10
C PRO A 37 11.01 10.52 -4.01
N HIS A 38 10.55 9.29 -4.21
CA HIS A 38 10.77 8.19 -3.26
C HIS A 38 12.26 7.86 -3.06
N LEU A 39 13.05 7.89 -4.13
CA LEU A 39 14.50 7.63 -4.07
C LEU A 39 15.22 8.85 -3.49
N LEU A 40 14.81 10.06 -3.87
CA LEU A 40 15.34 11.31 -3.32
C LEU A 40 15.09 11.41 -1.80
N PHE A 41 13.93 10.97 -1.31
CA PHE A 41 13.66 10.94 0.13
C PHE A 41 14.44 9.83 0.84
N GLY A 42 14.81 8.75 0.14
CA GLY A 42 15.82 7.81 0.61
C GLY A 42 17.19 8.48 0.79
N ASP A 43 17.59 9.32 -0.17
CA ASP A 43 18.81 10.13 -0.10
C ASP A 43 18.74 11.15 1.06
N LEU A 44 17.60 11.83 1.23
CA LEU A 44 17.34 12.73 2.35
C LEU A 44 17.43 12.01 3.70
N THR A 45 16.93 10.78 3.80
CA THR A 45 17.06 9.98 5.03
C THR A 45 18.53 9.72 5.35
N ARG A 46 19.32 9.26 4.37
CA ARG A 46 20.76 9.04 4.53
C ARG A 46 21.48 10.32 4.92
N PHE A 47 21.11 11.45 4.31
CA PHE A 47 21.64 12.77 4.63
C PHE A 47 21.35 13.20 6.08
N VAL A 48 20.11 13.03 6.55
CA VAL A 48 19.70 13.32 7.93
C VAL A 48 20.46 12.46 8.93
N LEU A 49 20.61 11.17 8.64
CA LEU A 49 21.36 10.25 9.51
C LEU A 49 22.84 10.62 9.56
N ALA A 50 23.45 10.98 8.43
CA ALA A 50 24.83 11.46 8.39
C ALA A 50 25.00 12.78 9.16
N ALA A 51 24.06 13.71 9.08
CA ALA A 51 24.08 14.95 9.85
C ALA A 51 23.97 14.68 11.36
N ARG A 52 23.07 13.76 11.76
CA ARG A 52 22.95 13.27 13.15
C ARG A 52 24.26 12.70 13.66
N ASP A 53 24.89 11.82 12.88
CA ASP A 53 26.11 11.13 13.31
C ASP A 53 27.30 12.10 13.46
N ARG A 54 27.28 13.23 12.74
CA ARG A 54 28.22 14.35 12.93
C ARG A 54 27.86 15.29 14.10
N GLY A 55 26.70 15.12 14.73
CA GLY A 55 26.21 16.01 15.79
C GLY A 55 25.67 17.35 15.27
N ASP A 56 25.30 17.45 14.00
CA ASP A 56 24.75 18.67 13.40
C ASP A 56 23.25 18.79 13.70
N HIS A 57 22.94 19.13 14.97
CA HIS A 57 21.57 19.22 15.46
C HIS A 57 20.74 20.25 14.69
N ALA A 58 21.34 21.39 14.31
CA ALA A 58 20.62 22.45 13.61
C ALA A 58 20.19 22.03 12.20
N LEU A 59 21.02 21.29 11.48
CA LEU A 59 20.67 20.74 10.17
C LEU A 59 19.59 19.66 10.31
N VAL A 60 19.76 18.74 11.26
CA VAL A 60 18.77 17.69 11.56
C VAL A 60 17.40 18.30 11.86
N ASP A 61 17.34 19.33 12.71
CA ASP A 61 16.09 19.99 13.07
C ASP A 61 15.39 20.61 11.85
N ARG A 62 16.13 21.28 10.95
CA ARG A 62 15.54 21.82 9.71
C ARG A 62 14.97 20.73 8.82
N CYS A 63 15.70 19.63 8.63
CA CYS A 63 15.21 18.50 7.85
C CYS A 63 13.95 17.89 8.47
N LEU A 64 13.93 17.70 9.80
CA LEU A 64 12.77 17.14 10.50
C LEU A 64 11.54 18.07 10.41
N VAL A 65 11.72 19.39 10.48
CA VAL A 65 10.65 20.36 10.28
C VAL A 65 10.06 20.25 8.87
N PHE A 66 10.90 20.17 7.85
CA PHE A 66 10.45 19.98 6.47
C PHE A 66 9.70 18.65 6.30
N LEU A 67 10.24 17.55 6.82
CA LEU A 67 9.61 16.23 6.78
C LEU A 67 8.25 16.21 7.52
N GLU A 68 8.12 16.98 8.60
CA GLU A 68 6.83 17.13 9.30
C GLU A 68 5.78 17.82 8.42
N GLU A 69 6.18 18.84 7.64
CA GLU A 69 5.30 19.50 6.68
C GLU A 69 4.82 18.53 5.60
N VAL A 70 5.73 17.74 5.03
CA VAL A 70 5.41 16.69 4.05
C VAL A 70 4.43 15.66 4.65
N ALA A 71 4.69 15.20 5.88
CA ALA A 71 3.85 14.24 6.58
C ALA A 71 2.44 14.76 6.94
N ARG A 72 2.29 16.08 7.12
CA ARG A 72 1.00 16.73 7.41
C ARG A 72 0.16 16.95 6.16
N SER A 73 0.74 16.82 4.97
CA SER A 73 0.05 17.08 3.71
C SER A 73 -1.24 16.26 3.60
N PRO A 74 -2.38 16.88 3.24
CA PRO A 74 -3.61 16.13 2.99
C PRO A 74 -3.52 15.29 1.71
N ARG A 75 -2.49 15.50 0.88
CA ARG A 75 -2.25 14.70 -0.33
C ARG A 75 -1.60 13.38 0.06
N GLN A 76 -2.28 12.29 -0.25
CA GLN A 76 -1.84 10.94 0.11
C GLN A 76 -0.43 10.64 -0.42
N ARG A 77 -0.11 10.98 -1.68
CA ARG A 77 1.24 10.76 -2.25
C ARG A 77 2.35 11.44 -1.45
N LEU A 78 2.14 12.66 -0.96
CA LEU A 78 3.13 13.38 -0.16
C LEU A 78 3.24 12.84 1.26
N SER A 79 2.12 12.63 1.95
CA SER A 79 2.17 12.05 3.30
C SER A 79 2.75 10.63 3.29
N ASN A 80 2.44 9.84 2.25
CA ASN A 80 3.03 8.53 2.02
C ASN A 80 4.53 8.61 1.77
N LEU A 81 5.01 9.60 1.02
CA LEU A 81 6.43 9.82 0.78
C LEU A 81 7.23 9.95 2.08
N ALA A 82 6.75 10.72 3.06
CA ALA A 82 7.38 10.78 4.38
C ALA A 82 7.29 9.44 5.15
N ALA A 83 6.18 8.72 5.03
CA ALA A 83 5.96 7.46 5.72
C ALA A 83 6.91 6.35 5.23
N VAL A 84 6.94 6.08 3.92
CA VAL A 84 7.70 4.95 3.35
C VAL A 84 9.16 5.32 3.08
N SER A 85 9.43 6.56 2.67
CA SER A 85 10.79 6.93 2.27
C SER A 85 11.62 7.55 3.39
N PHE A 86 11.01 8.00 4.49
CA PHE A 86 11.76 8.47 5.67
C PHE A 86 11.52 7.61 6.90
N VAL A 87 10.28 7.48 7.37
CA VAL A 87 10.00 6.81 8.65
C VAL A 87 10.45 5.35 8.63
N GLU A 88 10.15 4.60 7.56
CA GLU A 88 10.60 3.21 7.42
C GLU A 88 12.12 3.11 7.23
N ASN A 89 12.72 4.00 6.43
CA ASN A 89 14.16 3.97 6.15
C ASN A 89 15.03 4.36 7.35
N VAL A 90 14.49 5.08 8.34
CA VAL A 90 15.19 5.29 9.62
C VAL A 90 15.29 3.98 10.41
N ALA A 91 14.63 2.90 9.98
CA ALA A 91 14.62 1.61 10.63
C ALA A 91 14.21 1.71 12.11
N PRO A 92 12.99 2.20 12.41
CA PRO A 92 12.58 2.54 13.78
C PRO A 92 12.50 1.34 14.73
N TRP A 93 12.57 0.12 14.20
CA TRP A 93 12.74 -1.12 14.96
C TRP A 93 14.13 -1.27 15.60
N GLN A 94 15.15 -0.59 15.07
CA GLN A 94 16.51 -0.63 15.59
C GLN A 94 16.61 0.10 16.94
N PRO A 95 17.04 -0.56 18.04
CA PRO A 95 17.13 0.05 19.36
C PRO A 95 17.94 1.36 19.42
N GLU A 96 19.00 1.48 18.62
CA GLU A 96 19.88 2.64 18.50
C GLU A 96 19.18 3.89 17.95
N MET A 97 18.05 3.72 17.25
CA MET A 97 17.30 4.82 16.66
C MET A 97 16.29 5.44 17.62
N ARG A 98 16.03 4.83 18.78
CA ARG A 98 15.03 5.32 19.75
C ARG A 98 15.30 6.73 20.26
N SER A 99 16.57 7.07 20.53
CA SER A 99 16.91 8.42 21.00
C SER A 99 16.63 9.47 19.94
N PHE A 100 16.87 9.14 18.67
CA PHE A 100 16.58 10.01 17.53
C PHE A 100 15.08 10.12 17.28
N ILE A 101 14.33 9.02 17.30
CA ILE A 101 12.86 9.05 17.12
C ILE A 101 12.18 9.88 18.20
N LYS A 102 12.73 9.93 19.43
CA LYS A 102 12.23 10.81 20.49
C LYS A 102 12.32 12.30 20.13
N THR A 103 13.26 12.72 19.28
CA THR A 103 13.40 14.11 18.84
C THR A 103 12.46 14.45 17.69
N TRP A 104 11.82 13.46 17.07
CA TRP A 104 10.95 13.71 15.92
C TRP A 104 9.78 14.65 16.27
N PRO A 105 9.38 15.51 15.32
CA PRO A 105 8.14 16.26 15.41
C PRO A 105 6.90 15.36 15.52
N LYS A 106 5.77 15.97 15.88
CA LYS A 106 4.55 15.24 16.27
C LYS A 106 4.00 14.41 15.11
N GLU A 107 3.99 14.95 13.89
CA GLU A 107 3.40 14.23 12.76
C GLU A 107 4.23 13.02 12.34
N LEU A 108 5.56 13.09 12.38
CA LEU A 108 6.41 11.93 12.11
C LEU A 108 6.23 10.84 13.17
N LYS A 109 6.09 11.21 14.45
CA LYS A 109 5.74 10.25 15.52
C LYS A 109 4.36 9.62 15.30
N ARG A 110 3.38 10.39 14.82
CA ARG A 110 2.05 9.87 14.48
C ARG A 110 2.10 8.89 13.31
N VAL A 111 2.87 9.21 12.26
CA VAL A 111 3.11 8.30 11.13
C VAL A 111 3.76 7.01 11.62
N ALA A 112 4.82 7.12 12.42
CA ALA A 112 5.51 5.97 12.99
C ALA A 112 4.55 5.08 13.80
N ALA A 113 3.76 5.67 14.70
CA ALA A 113 2.79 4.95 15.50
C ALA A 113 1.71 4.23 14.66
N ARG A 114 1.25 4.84 13.55
CA ARG A 114 0.31 4.20 12.62
C ARG A 114 0.91 2.99 11.92
N GLN A 115 2.20 3.03 11.61
CA GLN A 115 2.95 1.89 11.07
C GLN A 115 3.38 0.88 12.16
N GLY A 116 2.92 1.04 13.41
CA GLY A 116 3.24 0.12 14.52
C GLY A 116 4.56 0.43 15.23
N TRP A 117 5.27 1.50 14.86
CA TRP A 117 6.56 1.86 15.43
C TRP A 117 6.41 2.63 16.75
N GLY A 118 7.11 2.17 17.79
CA GLY A 118 7.04 2.75 19.15
C GLY A 118 6.62 1.76 20.24
N ARG A 119 6.23 0.54 19.86
CA ARG A 119 6.12 -0.59 20.79
C ARG A 119 7.52 -1.11 21.14
N PRO A 120 7.77 -1.59 22.37
CA PRO A 120 9.03 -2.26 22.70
C PRO A 120 9.31 -3.39 21.69
N PRO A 121 10.57 -3.68 21.32
CA PRO A 121 10.91 -4.70 20.32
C PRO A 121 10.48 -6.12 20.72
N ASN A 122 10.12 -6.33 21.99
CA ASN A 122 9.57 -7.59 22.49
C ASN A 122 8.07 -7.72 22.20
N GLU A 123 7.45 -6.70 21.59
CA GLU A 123 6.04 -6.64 21.17
C GLU A 123 5.91 -6.30 19.67
N TYR A 124 6.99 -6.42 18.88
CA TYR A 124 6.82 -6.64 17.46
C TYR A 124 6.29 -8.08 17.29
N VAL A 125 4.99 -8.22 17.55
CA VAL A 125 4.21 -9.27 16.95
C VAL A 125 4.16 -8.85 15.48
N PRO A 126 4.80 -9.55 14.53
CA PRO A 126 4.53 -9.30 13.12
C PRO A 126 3.01 -9.24 13.01
N SER A 127 2.47 -8.20 12.35
CA SER A 127 1.03 -8.20 12.08
C SER A 127 0.73 -9.58 11.52
N PRO A 128 -0.19 -10.33 12.14
CA PRO A 128 -0.51 -11.65 11.64
C PRO A 128 -0.87 -11.49 10.16
N PRO A 129 -0.46 -12.44 9.32
CA PRO A 129 -0.71 -12.35 7.90
C PRO A 129 -2.20 -12.13 7.66
N ASP A 130 -2.55 -11.20 6.77
CA ASP A 130 -3.96 -11.03 6.38
C ASP A 130 -4.46 -12.31 5.71
N ILE A 131 -5.73 -12.66 5.96
CA ILE A 131 -6.42 -13.65 5.13
C ILE A 131 -7.03 -12.93 3.96
N ASP A 132 -6.52 -13.22 2.78
CA ASP A 132 -7.05 -12.75 1.52
C ASP A 132 -8.12 -13.72 1.02
N VAL A 133 -9.35 -13.21 0.91
CA VAL A 133 -10.48 -13.93 0.33
C VAL A 133 -10.62 -13.53 -1.12
N TYR A 134 -10.71 -14.48 -2.04
CA TYR A 134 -10.85 -14.28 -3.47
C TYR A 134 -12.04 -15.04 -4.03
N VAL A 135 -12.73 -14.45 -5.01
CA VAL A 135 -13.71 -15.14 -5.87
C VAL A 135 -13.50 -14.80 -7.33
N ARG A 136 -13.63 -15.79 -8.21
CA ARG A 136 -13.41 -15.66 -9.65
C ARG A 136 -14.72 -15.59 -10.43
N LEU A 137 -14.82 -14.58 -11.27
CA LEU A 137 -15.90 -14.39 -12.22
C LEU A 137 -15.40 -14.72 -13.63
N GLU A 138 -16.21 -15.46 -14.39
CA GLU A 138 -15.86 -15.88 -15.77
C GLU A 138 -15.91 -14.73 -16.78
N SER A 139 -16.53 -13.60 -16.43
CA SER A 139 -16.65 -12.45 -17.30
C SER A 139 -16.41 -11.13 -16.56
N ARG A 140 -15.89 -10.16 -17.30
CA ARG A 140 -15.71 -8.77 -16.85
C ARG A 140 -16.99 -7.99 -17.08
N ASP A 141 -17.91 -8.05 -16.12
CA ASP A 141 -19.11 -7.21 -16.13
C ASP A 141 -18.88 -5.94 -15.29
N ARG A 142 -18.82 -4.79 -15.96
CA ARG A 142 -18.63 -3.49 -15.30
C ARG A 142 -19.67 -3.20 -14.23
N VAL A 143 -20.94 -3.53 -14.47
CA VAL A 143 -22.01 -3.27 -13.49
C VAL A 143 -21.78 -4.09 -12.22
N VAL A 144 -21.31 -5.32 -12.38
CA VAL A 144 -20.98 -6.21 -11.25
C VAL A 144 -19.79 -5.65 -10.45
N VAL A 145 -18.77 -5.13 -11.12
CA VAL A 145 -17.63 -4.47 -10.45
C VAL A 145 -18.05 -3.24 -9.69
N GLU A 146 -18.79 -2.33 -10.34
CA GLU A 146 -19.25 -1.11 -9.68
C GLU A 146 -20.12 -1.45 -8.45
N SER A 147 -20.93 -2.51 -8.53
CA SER A 147 -21.70 -3.02 -7.38
C SER A 147 -20.83 -3.60 -6.26
N PHE A 148 -19.76 -4.32 -6.59
CA PHE A 148 -18.76 -4.78 -5.62
C PHE A 148 -18.07 -3.60 -4.93
N LEU A 149 -17.58 -2.64 -5.71
CA LEU A 149 -16.89 -1.47 -5.19
C LEU A 149 -17.81 -0.59 -4.34
N ASP A 150 -19.06 -0.38 -4.74
CA ASP A 150 -20.04 0.39 -3.95
C ASP A 150 -20.28 -0.18 -2.56
N ARG A 151 -20.23 -1.51 -2.46
CA ARG A 151 -20.44 -2.21 -1.19
C ARG A 151 -19.20 -2.15 -0.31
N HIS A 152 -18.03 -2.28 -0.91
CA HIS A 152 -16.79 -2.52 -0.17
C HIS A 152 -15.87 -1.30 -0.08
N MET A 153 -16.06 -0.25 -0.86
CA MET A 153 -15.22 0.96 -0.88
C MET A 153 -16.08 2.24 -0.92
N THR A 154 -15.77 3.21 -0.05
CA THR A 154 -16.58 4.46 0.04
C THR A 154 -16.21 5.48 -1.01
N THR A 155 -14.97 5.48 -1.48
CA THR A 155 -14.40 6.56 -2.29
C THR A 155 -14.04 6.14 -3.70
N TRP A 156 -14.32 4.90 -4.12
CA TRP A 156 -13.80 4.33 -5.38
C TRP A 156 -14.05 5.17 -6.65
N ARG A 157 -15.10 5.99 -6.66
CA ARG A 157 -15.42 6.92 -7.76
C ARG A 157 -14.53 8.17 -7.83
N GLN A 158 -13.65 8.36 -6.85
CA GLN A 158 -12.70 9.47 -6.80
C GLN A 158 -11.34 8.96 -7.30
N ASP A 159 -10.64 9.76 -8.12
CA ASP A 159 -9.39 9.37 -8.79
C ASP A 159 -8.26 8.90 -7.84
N ALA A 160 -8.38 9.13 -6.53
CA ALA A 160 -7.38 8.74 -5.52
C ALA A 160 -7.75 7.48 -4.70
N ALA A 161 -8.82 6.77 -5.04
CA ALA A 161 -9.31 5.68 -4.20
C ALA A 161 -8.56 4.35 -4.36
N TRP A 162 -7.73 4.25 -5.39
CA TRP A 162 -6.81 3.14 -5.61
C TRP A 162 -5.40 3.59 -5.24
N TYR A 163 -4.55 2.69 -4.72
CA TYR A 163 -3.16 3.03 -4.40
C TYR A 163 -2.36 3.58 -5.60
N ASP A 164 -2.82 3.29 -6.82
CA ASP A 164 -2.16 3.67 -8.07
C ASP A 164 -2.81 4.88 -8.76
N ALA A 165 -3.86 5.45 -8.17
CA ALA A 165 -4.63 6.61 -8.67
C ALA A 165 -5.19 6.50 -10.11
N GLU A 166 -5.37 5.29 -10.63
CA GLU A 166 -6.03 5.05 -11.93
C GLU A 166 -7.56 4.94 -11.76
N PRO A 167 -8.37 5.69 -12.52
CA PRO A 167 -9.82 5.54 -12.52
C PRO A 167 -10.26 4.14 -12.94
N VAL A 168 -11.33 3.60 -12.33
CA VAL A 168 -11.86 2.26 -12.67
C VAL A 168 -12.16 2.10 -14.16
N ALA A 169 -12.70 3.14 -14.80
CA ALA A 169 -12.99 3.11 -16.23
C ALA A 169 -11.74 2.92 -17.10
N GLU A 170 -10.60 3.50 -16.69
CA GLU A 170 -9.32 3.34 -17.39
C GLU A 170 -8.73 1.95 -17.17
N ALA A 171 -8.84 1.40 -15.95
CA ALA A 171 -8.45 0.03 -15.66
C ALA A 171 -9.21 -0.97 -16.56
N PHE A 172 -10.53 -0.80 -16.73
CA PHE A 172 -11.31 -1.61 -17.66
C PHE A 172 -10.86 -1.45 -19.11
N ALA A 173 -10.71 -0.21 -19.58
CA ALA A 173 -10.27 0.05 -20.95
C ALA A 173 -8.91 -0.60 -21.23
N ARG A 174 -7.99 -0.57 -20.26
CA ARG A 174 -6.69 -1.24 -20.36
C ARG A 174 -6.83 -2.76 -20.41
N ALA A 175 -7.63 -3.34 -19.51
CA ALA A 175 -7.86 -4.78 -19.48
C ALA A 175 -8.47 -5.28 -20.80
N ASP A 176 -9.35 -4.50 -21.43
CA ASP A 176 -9.97 -4.85 -22.71
C ASP A 176 -9.02 -4.62 -23.90
N ALA A 177 -8.15 -3.61 -23.84
CA ALA A 177 -7.18 -3.30 -24.88
C ALA A 177 -6.04 -4.33 -24.94
N ASP A 178 -5.62 -4.86 -23.78
CA ASP A 178 -4.60 -5.89 -23.69
C ASP A 178 -5.03 -7.00 -22.72
N PRO A 179 -5.85 -7.97 -23.18
CA PRO A 179 -6.28 -9.08 -22.36
C PRO A 179 -5.12 -9.94 -21.83
N ALA A 180 -3.93 -9.88 -22.44
CA ALA A 180 -2.76 -10.61 -21.98
C ALA A 180 -2.07 -9.93 -20.78
N ALA A 181 -2.35 -8.66 -20.52
CA ALA A 181 -1.84 -7.94 -19.37
C ALA A 181 -2.75 -8.15 -18.14
N ALA A 182 -2.44 -9.17 -17.34
CA ALA A 182 -3.09 -9.32 -16.04
C ALA A 182 -2.53 -8.33 -15.01
N PHE A 183 -3.41 -7.77 -14.19
CA PHE A 183 -3.03 -6.85 -13.11
C PHE A 183 -4.07 -6.82 -12.00
N ALA A 184 -3.65 -6.33 -10.83
CA ALA A 184 -4.52 -6.11 -9.68
C ALA A 184 -4.57 -4.63 -9.30
N ARG A 185 -5.67 -4.26 -8.64
CA ARG A 185 -5.92 -2.95 -8.05
C ARG A 185 -6.35 -3.15 -6.61
N TYR A 186 -5.82 -2.31 -5.73
CA TYR A 186 -6.02 -2.40 -4.30
C TYR A 186 -6.58 -1.07 -3.78
N GLY A 187 -7.58 -1.15 -2.91
CA GLY A 187 -8.30 0.01 -2.40
C GLY A 187 -8.65 -0.12 -0.93
N GLU A 188 -9.01 1.01 -0.31
CA GLU A 188 -9.37 1.07 1.11
C GLU A 188 -10.81 0.60 1.34
N PRO A 189 -11.04 -0.35 2.26
CA PRO A 189 -12.37 -0.86 2.54
C PRO A 189 -13.23 0.10 3.37
N THR A 190 -14.54 0.02 3.21
CA THR A 190 -15.55 0.71 4.03
C THR A 190 -15.81 -0.03 5.35
N MET A 191 -15.67 -1.36 5.35
CA MET A 191 -16.13 -2.19 6.46
C MET A 191 -15.04 -2.36 7.52
N PRO A 192 -15.37 -2.20 8.82
CA PRO A 192 -14.45 -2.57 9.90
C PRO A 192 -14.02 -4.03 9.80
N GLY A 193 -12.75 -4.31 10.07
CA GLY A 193 -12.18 -5.67 10.04
C GLY A 193 -11.57 -6.07 8.69
N LEU A 194 -11.82 -5.30 7.62
CA LEU A 194 -11.11 -5.45 6.36
C LEU A 194 -9.90 -4.52 6.29
N SER A 195 -8.82 -4.98 5.69
CA SER A 195 -7.61 -4.19 5.43
C SER A 195 -7.54 -3.69 3.98
N LYS A 196 -8.05 -4.45 3.02
CA LYS A 196 -8.01 -4.12 1.58
C LYS A 196 -9.24 -4.62 0.83
N VAL A 197 -9.53 -3.93 -0.26
CA VAL A 197 -10.40 -4.39 -1.35
C VAL A 197 -9.55 -4.60 -2.59
N ILE A 198 -9.75 -5.72 -3.27
CA ILE A 198 -8.92 -6.17 -4.39
C ILE A 198 -9.83 -6.39 -5.60
N VAL A 199 -9.43 -5.84 -6.75
CA VAL A 199 -9.99 -6.20 -8.06
C VAL A 199 -8.84 -6.56 -8.97
N ALA A 200 -8.85 -7.77 -9.52
CA ALA A 200 -7.84 -8.23 -10.45
C ALA A 200 -8.46 -8.67 -11.78
N PHE A 201 -7.75 -8.40 -12.86
CA PHE A 201 -8.14 -8.73 -14.22
C PHE A 201 -7.26 -9.88 -14.71
N GLY A 202 -7.85 -11.04 -14.98
CA GLY A 202 -7.13 -12.24 -15.41
C GLY A 202 -6.85 -12.24 -16.92
N THR A 203 -5.86 -13.02 -17.36
CA THR A 203 -5.43 -13.04 -18.77
C THR A 203 -6.43 -13.68 -19.75
N ASP A 204 -7.37 -14.44 -19.21
CA ASP A 204 -8.36 -15.24 -19.94
C ASP A 204 -9.71 -14.53 -20.07
N GLY A 205 -9.76 -13.23 -19.77
CA GLY A 205 -11.01 -12.46 -19.73
C GLY A 205 -11.81 -12.65 -18.45
N SER A 206 -11.31 -13.44 -17.49
CA SER A 206 -11.88 -13.54 -16.15
C SER A 206 -11.52 -12.32 -15.30
N MET A 207 -12.11 -12.28 -14.11
CA MET A 207 -11.87 -11.27 -13.11
C MET A 207 -11.91 -11.89 -11.72
N VAL A 208 -11.16 -11.31 -10.79
CA VAL A 208 -11.14 -11.72 -9.39
C VAL A 208 -11.54 -10.56 -8.51
N PHE A 209 -12.50 -10.80 -7.62
CA PHE A 209 -12.74 -9.94 -6.47
C PHE A 209 -12.02 -10.48 -5.27
N GLY A 210 -11.44 -9.61 -4.47
CA GLY A 210 -10.88 -10.01 -3.19
C GLY A 210 -11.09 -9.01 -2.07
N LEU A 211 -11.06 -9.54 -0.86
CA LEU A 211 -11.14 -8.78 0.39
C LEU A 211 -10.07 -9.35 1.34
N SER A 212 -9.28 -8.47 1.93
CA SER A 212 -8.28 -8.86 2.93
C SER A 212 -8.86 -8.64 4.32
N ILE A 213 -8.85 -9.66 5.17
CA ILE A 213 -9.31 -9.61 6.55
C ILE A 213 -8.08 -9.44 7.46
N HIS A 214 -8.11 -8.42 8.32
CA HIS A 214 -7.13 -8.31 9.41
C HIS A 214 -7.45 -9.36 10.47
N GLY A 215 -6.57 -10.33 10.69
CA GLY A 215 -6.84 -11.37 11.69
C GLY A 215 -5.58 -12.05 12.23
N ASP A 216 -5.54 -12.22 13.55
CA ASP A 216 -4.64 -13.19 14.20
C ASP A 216 -5.03 -14.61 13.76
N PHE A 217 -4.04 -15.49 13.59
CA PHE A 217 -4.26 -16.91 13.25
C PHE A 217 -5.13 -17.60 14.31
N ASN A 218 -6.43 -17.71 14.05
CA ASN A 218 -7.37 -18.40 14.91
C ASN A 218 -8.51 -19.05 14.09
N PRO A 219 -9.17 -20.10 14.62
CA PRO A 219 -10.25 -20.80 13.92
C PRO A 219 -11.42 -19.90 13.51
N ASP A 220 -11.71 -18.84 14.26
CA ASP A 220 -12.80 -17.92 13.95
C ASP A 220 -12.49 -17.12 12.68
N ALA A 221 -11.20 -16.82 12.41
CA ALA A 221 -10.77 -16.12 11.21
C ALA A 221 -10.92 -16.99 9.95
N GLU A 222 -10.61 -18.29 10.03
CA GLU A 222 -10.83 -19.25 8.94
C GLU A 222 -12.32 -19.44 8.65
N GLU A 223 -13.16 -19.54 9.68
CA GLU A 223 -14.62 -19.62 9.54
C GLU A 223 -15.19 -18.35 8.89
N GLN A 224 -14.74 -17.17 9.33
CA GLN A 224 -15.13 -15.88 8.75
C GLN A 224 -14.71 -15.77 7.28
N ALA A 225 -13.47 -16.17 6.96
CA ALA A 225 -12.98 -16.15 5.59
C ALA A 225 -13.78 -17.10 4.69
N THR A 226 -14.10 -18.29 5.17
CA THR A 226 -14.97 -19.26 4.48
C THR A 226 -16.36 -18.70 4.22
N ALA A 227 -17.00 -18.14 5.24
CA ALA A 227 -18.31 -17.52 5.11
C ALA A 227 -18.29 -16.34 4.14
N LEU A 228 -17.18 -15.60 4.08
CA LEU A 228 -17.00 -14.50 3.14
C LEU A 228 -16.82 -15.01 1.70
N VAL A 229 -16.05 -16.08 1.48
CA VAL A 229 -15.99 -16.77 0.17
C VAL A 229 -17.39 -17.14 -0.29
N ASP A 230 -18.17 -17.80 0.57
CA ASP A 230 -19.53 -18.24 0.24
C ASP A 230 -20.47 -17.07 -0.08
N ASP A 231 -20.47 -15.98 0.70
CA ASP A 231 -21.30 -14.79 0.42
C ASP A 231 -20.89 -14.16 -0.91
N LEU A 232 -19.60 -13.98 -1.16
CA LEU A 232 -19.11 -13.38 -2.40
C LEU A 232 -19.47 -14.25 -3.61
N MET A 233 -19.27 -15.57 -3.53
CA MET A 233 -19.66 -16.49 -4.61
C MET A 233 -21.16 -16.49 -4.85
N ALA A 234 -21.97 -16.52 -3.79
CA ALA A 234 -23.43 -16.43 -3.87
C ALA A 234 -23.88 -15.14 -4.56
N ARG A 235 -23.34 -14.01 -4.11
CA ARG A 235 -23.74 -12.66 -4.49
C ARG A 235 -23.34 -12.29 -5.92
N TYR A 236 -22.13 -12.65 -6.31
CA TYR A 236 -21.56 -12.24 -7.60
C TYR A 236 -21.57 -13.34 -8.65
N GLY A 237 -22.12 -14.51 -8.33
CA GLY A 237 -22.21 -15.63 -9.27
C GLY A 237 -20.85 -16.21 -9.65
N ALA A 238 -19.86 -16.13 -8.75
CA ALA A 238 -18.53 -16.65 -9.00
C ALA A 238 -18.53 -18.18 -9.10
N SER A 239 -17.66 -18.73 -9.94
CA SER A 239 -17.50 -20.16 -10.17
C SER A 239 -16.50 -20.80 -9.20
N GLU A 240 -15.50 -20.04 -8.78
CA GLU A 240 -14.43 -20.45 -7.88
C GLU A 240 -14.24 -19.42 -6.76
N GLY A 241 -13.80 -19.88 -5.60
CA GLY A 241 -13.46 -19.04 -4.47
C GLY A 241 -12.35 -19.65 -3.61
N ALA A 242 -11.55 -18.80 -2.99
CA ALA A 242 -10.40 -19.17 -2.19
C ALA A 242 -10.24 -18.24 -0.96
N ALA A 243 -9.75 -18.77 0.16
CA ALA A 243 -9.28 -17.98 1.30
C ALA A 243 -7.83 -18.36 1.61
N ILE A 244 -6.90 -17.41 1.44
CA ILE A 244 -5.46 -17.66 1.35
C ILE A 244 -4.67 -16.66 2.21
N TRP A 245 -3.53 -17.05 2.73
CA TRP A 245 -2.72 -16.18 3.61
C TRP A 245 -1.69 -15.39 2.80
N GLU A 246 -1.78 -14.06 2.79
CA GLU A 246 -0.81 -13.11 2.16
C GLU A 246 -0.28 -13.51 0.76
N HIS A 247 -1.16 -14.03 -0.09
CA HIS A 247 -0.79 -14.40 -1.45
C HIS A 247 -1.45 -13.45 -2.44
N PRO A 248 -0.76 -13.07 -3.54
CA PRO A 248 -1.37 -12.22 -4.56
C PRO A 248 -2.62 -12.89 -5.15
N PRO A 249 -3.60 -12.10 -5.65
CA PRO A 249 -4.77 -12.67 -6.31
C PRO A 249 -4.32 -13.55 -7.49
N PRO A 250 -4.85 -14.77 -7.63
CA PRO A 250 -4.57 -15.62 -8.78
C PRO A 250 -5.14 -15.00 -10.06
N LEU A 251 -4.32 -14.88 -11.10
CA LEU A 251 -4.59 -14.15 -12.34
C LEU A 251 -4.87 -15.07 -13.53
N ASP A 252 -4.62 -16.38 -13.39
CA ASP A 252 -4.83 -17.39 -14.42
C ASP A 252 -5.21 -18.76 -13.82
N GLN A 253 -5.59 -19.71 -14.69
CA GLN A 253 -6.04 -21.05 -14.27
C GLN A 253 -4.93 -21.86 -13.59
N GLU A 254 -3.68 -21.67 -13.99
CA GLU A 254 -2.55 -22.41 -13.41
C GLU A 254 -2.37 -21.98 -11.95
N GLN A 255 -2.38 -20.68 -11.68
CA GLN A 255 -2.32 -20.12 -10.33
C GLN A 255 -3.49 -20.57 -9.46
N TRP A 256 -4.72 -20.59 -9.99
CA TRP A 256 -5.88 -21.15 -9.28
C TRP A 256 -5.71 -22.64 -8.94
N ALA A 257 -5.10 -23.44 -9.82
CA ALA A 257 -4.82 -24.85 -9.57
C ALA A 257 -3.64 -25.07 -8.59
N GLU A 258 -2.74 -24.11 -8.46
CA GLU A 258 -1.66 -24.15 -7.45
C GLU A 258 -2.20 -23.89 -6.04
N LEU A 259 -3.22 -23.05 -5.88
CA LEU A 259 -3.84 -22.79 -4.58
C LEU A 259 -4.39 -24.08 -3.91
N ASP A 260 -4.95 -25.00 -4.70
CA ASP A 260 -5.40 -26.32 -4.20
C ASP A 260 -4.28 -27.12 -3.51
N LYS A 261 -3.02 -26.88 -3.89
CA LYS A 261 -1.86 -27.64 -3.40
C LYS A 261 -1.24 -27.05 -2.14
N LEU A 262 -1.56 -25.80 -1.78
CA LEU A 262 -0.89 -25.05 -0.71
C LEU A 262 -1.33 -25.42 0.71
N GLY A 263 -2.24 -26.38 0.90
CA GLY A 263 -2.44 -27.06 2.19
C GLY A 263 -2.70 -26.13 3.37
N GLY A 264 -3.71 -25.26 3.24
CA GLY A 264 -4.15 -24.31 4.28
C GLY A 264 -5.29 -23.41 3.81
N LEU A 265 -6.04 -23.87 2.80
CA LEU A 265 -6.83 -23.05 1.90
C LEU A 265 -8.25 -23.61 1.83
N VAL A 266 -9.25 -22.73 1.95
CA VAL A 266 -10.63 -23.11 1.64
C VAL A 266 -10.87 -22.80 0.18
N VAL A 267 -10.95 -23.84 -0.66
CA VAL A 267 -11.29 -23.72 -2.08
C VAL A 267 -12.72 -24.19 -2.27
N ALA A 268 -13.59 -23.28 -2.67
CA ALA A 268 -14.95 -23.58 -3.05
C ALA A 268 -15.09 -23.53 -4.58
N ARG A 269 -15.74 -24.55 -5.15
CA ARG A 269 -16.10 -24.60 -6.57
C ARG A 269 -17.57 -24.93 -6.71
N ARG A 270 -18.29 -24.19 -7.55
CA ARG A 270 -19.65 -24.60 -7.94
C ARG A 270 -19.55 -25.75 -8.92
N GLN A 271 -20.27 -26.84 -8.65
CA GLN A 271 -20.55 -27.84 -9.67
C GLN A 271 -21.55 -27.21 -10.64
N THR A 272 -21.08 -26.88 -11.84
CA THR A 272 -21.90 -26.45 -12.98
C THR A 272 -22.71 -27.61 -13.55
#